data_AF-A0A0M9VSH5-F1
#
_entry.id   AF-A0A0M9VSH5-F1
#
_cell.length_a   1.000
_cell.length_b   1.000
_cell.length_c   1.000
_cell.angle_alpha   90.00
_cell.angle_beta   90.00
_cell.angle_gamma   90.00
#
_symmetry.space_group_name_H-M   'P 1'
#
loop_
_entity.id
_entity.type
_entity.pdbx_description
1 polymer ?
#
loop_
_entity_poly.entity_id
_entity_poly.type
_entity_poly.pdbx_seq_one_letter_code
_entity_poly.pdbx_strand_id
1 'polypeptide(L)'
;MPPYPHEIEEWWLTNGSAILEWLTHPRALGGISSRTCGFAQAVQKKLRNFDNDIKLQEQVRAGVLEICASRTDRRPLNARRLLLDSVNLIFRNSDDEGINIERAMEGLACLDAMETQRGRLVAATQEALKACEPTDAHAFLVQELHTSAARRYRQFQMGFRATIMINDLLQDRRVRKPASLLMARLNALFPTAAFSEGPDAMDTNPYSVGLRDSIRFSVYEHLMSDDPFSAKASEAIHVKLFMWCDIPNYTKAREALLRYKRDRCRQSQASLDQAIHPVPRGIIDPTNTGSMGTITLG
;
A
#
# COMPACT_ATOMS: atom_id res chain seq x y z
N MET A 1 11.91 2.85 6.72
CA MET A 1 10.95 1.98 6.02
C MET A 1 9.72 1.92 6.90
N PRO A 2 8.49 2.01 6.36
CA PRO A 2 7.30 1.96 7.19
C PRO A 2 7.21 0.63 7.97
N PRO A 3 6.47 0.60 9.09
CA PRO A 3 6.19 -0.63 9.82
C PRO A 3 5.42 -1.63 8.97
N TYR A 4 5.69 -2.90 9.17
CA TYR A 4 4.97 -3.97 8.50
C TYR A 4 3.57 -4.12 9.11
N PRO A 5 2.54 -4.44 8.32
CA PRO A 5 1.18 -4.54 8.83
C PRO A 5 1.05 -5.51 10.02
N HIS A 6 1.77 -6.65 10.03
CA HIS A 6 1.72 -7.61 11.14
C HIS A 6 2.31 -7.05 12.45
N GLU A 7 3.35 -6.21 12.38
CA GLU A 7 3.93 -5.59 13.58
C GLU A 7 3.01 -4.50 14.15
N ILE A 8 2.33 -3.75 13.28
CA ILE A 8 1.32 -2.77 13.71
C ILE A 8 0.16 -3.50 14.40
N GLU A 9 -0.27 -4.63 13.84
CA GLU A 9 -1.29 -5.45 14.46
C GLU A 9 -0.84 -5.95 15.84
N GLU A 10 0.36 -6.51 15.94
CA GLU A 10 0.92 -6.98 17.20
C GLU A 10 0.92 -5.87 18.26
N TRP A 11 1.37 -4.66 17.91
CA TRP A 11 1.33 -3.51 18.81
C TRP A 11 -0.09 -3.21 19.32
N TRP A 12 -1.09 -3.26 18.43
CA TRP A 12 -2.49 -3.07 18.82
C TRP A 12 -3.01 -4.19 19.73
N LEU A 13 -2.53 -5.42 19.53
CA LEU A 13 -2.91 -6.57 20.33
C LEU A 13 -2.21 -6.62 21.69
N THR A 14 -1.05 -5.98 21.84
CA THR A 14 -0.33 -5.88 23.10
C THR A 14 -0.64 -4.56 23.80
N ASN A 15 -0.09 -3.47 23.30
CA ASN A 15 -0.08 -2.15 23.93
C ASN A 15 -1.43 -1.44 23.76
N GLY A 16 -2.09 -1.63 22.61
CA GLY A 16 -3.37 -1.00 22.29
C GLY A 16 -4.61 -1.78 22.75
N SER A 17 -4.45 -2.95 23.36
CA SER A 17 -5.52 -3.93 23.59
C SER A 17 -6.70 -3.36 24.39
N ALA A 18 -6.42 -2.76 25.55
CA ALA A 18 -7.43 -2.16 26.41
C ALA A 18 -8.23 -1.04 25.71
N ILE A 19 -7.58 -0.28 24.82
CA ILE A 19 -8.22 0.79 24.05
C ILE A 19 -9.18 0.18 23.02
N LEU A 20 -8.78 -0.91 22.36
CA LEU A 20 -9.63 -1.62 21.41
C LEU A 20 -10.82 -2.30 22.08
N GLU A 21 -10.64 -2.86 23.26
CA GLU A 21 -11.74 -3.41 24.06
C GLU A 21 -12.76 -2.33 24.42
N TRP A 22 -12.31 -1.16 24.87
CA TRP A 22 -13.19 -0.03 25.13
C TRP A 22 -13.90 0.49 23.86
N LEU A 23 -13.16 0.56 22.75
CA LEU A 23 -13.69 1.03 21.47
C LEU A 23 -14.80 0.12 20.95
N THR A 24 -14.65 -1.19 21.15
CA THR A 24 -15.52 -2.22 20.59
C THR A 24 -16.53 -2.81 21.57
N HIS A 25 -16.56 -2.29 22.80
CA HIS A 25 -17.47 -2.75 23.83
C HIS A 25 -18.95 -2.61 23.38
N PRO A 26 -19.85 -3.60 23.57
CA PRO A 26 -21.24 -3.50 23.10
C PRO A 26 -22.02 -2.30 23.63
N ARG A 27 -21.68 -1.82 24.83
CA ARG A 27 -22.27 -0.62 25.45
C ARG A 27 -21.62 0.70 25.01
N ALA A 28 -20.64 0.64 24.11
CA ALA A 28 -19.88 1.79 23.60
C ALA A 28 -20.76 2.90 23.02
N LEU A 29 -21.92 2.54 22.46
CA LEU A 29 -22.85 3.46 21.81
C LEU A 29 -24.01 3.87 22.71
N GLY A 30 -23.93 3.62 24.03
CA GLY A 30 -24.96 4.06 24.97
C GLY A 30 -26.33 3.39 24.78
N GLY A 31 -26.36 2.16 24.25
CA GLY A 31 -27.60 1.40 24.02
C GLY A 31 -28.32 1.72 22.70
N ILE A 32 -27.72 2.53 21.81
CA ILE A 32 -28.24 2.77 20.46
C ILE A 32 -28.10 1.50 19.62
N SER A 33 -29.23 0.97 19.15
CA SER A 33 -29.26 -0.23 18.29
C SER A 33 -29.01 0.13 16.82
N SER A 34 -28.60 -0.87 16.03
CA SER A 34 -28.42 -0.71 14.57
C SER A 34 -29.68 -0.32 13.81
N ARG A 35 -30.85 -0.50 14.42
CA ARG A 35 -32.17 -0.20 13.85
C ARG A 35 -32.64 1.22 14.16
N THR A 36 -31.94 1.95 15.02
CA THR A 36 -32.37 3.26 15.48
C THR A 36 -31.85 4.36 14.55
N CYS A 37 -32.69 5.35 14.26
CA CYS A 37 -32.25 6.58 13.59
C CYS A 37 -31.15 7.25 14.44
N GLY A 38 -29.97 7.50 13.86
CA GLY A 38 -28.82 8.02 14.61
C GLY A 38 -27.66 7.03 14.80
N PHE A 39 -27.87 5.73 14.52
CA PHE A 39 -26.82 4.70 14.71
C PHE A 39 -25.54 5.02 13.94
N ALA A 40 -25.65 5.24 12.63
CA ALA A 40 -24.51 5.57 11.78
C ALA A 40 -23.77 6.84 12.26
N GLN A 41 -24.51 7.88 12.69
CA GLN A 41 -23.92 9.10 13.23
C GLN A 41 -23.17 8.85 14.54
N ALA A 42 -23.73 8.03 15.44
CA ALA A 42 -23.10 7.67 16.71
C ALA A 42 -21.80 6.86 16.49
N VAL A 43 -21.86 5.84 15.62
CA VAL A 43 -20.70 5.06 15.18
C VAL A 43 -19.62 5.96 14.59
N GLN A 44 -19.99 6.82 13.64
CA GLN A 44 -19.05 7.72 12.97
C GLN A 44 -18.42 8.72 13.94
N LYS A 45 -19.20 9.25 14.90
CA LYS A 45 -18.68 10.16 15.94
C LYS A 45 -17.66 9.45 16.82
N LYS A 46 -17.98 8.23 17.29
CA LYS A 46 -17.07 7.47 18.13
C LYS A 46 -15.78 7.08 17.40
N LEU A 47 -15.89 6.59 16.17
CA LEU A 47 -14.72 6.27 15.35
C LEU A 47 -13.86 7.50 15.09
N ARG A 48 -14.47 8.65 14.74
CA ARG A 48 -13.72 9.90 14.53
C ARG A 48 -13.00 10.35 15.78
N ASN A 49 -13.61 10.23 16.96
CA ASN A 49 -12.93 10.58 18.21
C ASN A 49 -11.72 9.68 18.47
N PHE A 50 -11.84 8.38 18.19
CA PHE A 50 -10.73 7.43 18.30
C PHE A 50 -9.63 7.70 17.27
N ASP A 51 -10.01 7.86 15.99
CA ASP A 51 -9.06 8.06 14.89
C ASP A 51 -8.29 9.39 15.00
N ASN A 52 -8.88 10.42 15.64
CA ASN A 52 -8.29 11.75 15.83
C ASN A 52 -7.76 11.99 17.25
N ASP A 53 -7.67 10.97 18.11
CA ASP A 53 -7.07 11.13 19.42
C ASP A 53 -5.56 11.35 19.28
N ILE A 54 -5.12 12.58 19.52
CA ILE A 54 -3.72 13.01 19.37
C ILE A 54 -2.78 12.19 20.26
N LYS A 55 -3.18 11.91 21.51
CA LYS A 55 -2.35 11.16 22.45
C LYS A 55 -2.19 9.72 22.01
N LEU A 56 -3.27 9.12 21.51
CA LEU A 56 -3.23 7.77 20.96
C LEU A 56 -2.34 7.72 19.71
N GLN A 57 -2.47 8.68 18.79
CA GLN A 57 -1.62 8.75 17.60
C GLN A 57 -0.14 8.89 17.96
N GLU A 58 0.19 9.68 18.98
CA GLU A 58 1.56 9.80 19.50
C GLU A 58 2.09 8.49 20.09
N GLN A 59 1.28 7.76 20.87
CA GLN A 59 1.66 6.45 21.41
C GLN A 59 1.91 5.42 20.31
N VAL A 60 1.01 5.35 19.32
CA VAL A 60 1.17 4.44 18.17
C VAL A 60 2.43 4.79 17.40
N ARG A 61 2.67 6.09 17.12
CA ARG A 61 3.87 6.56 16.42
C ARG A 61 5.14 6.19 17.18
N ALA A 62 5.19 6.44 18.49
CA ALA A 62 6.35 6.10 19.32
C ALA A 62 6.64 4.59 19.30
N GLY A 63 5.61 3.74 19.45
CA GLY A 63 5.76 2.29 19.38
C GLY A 63 6.21 1.81 17.99
N VAL A 64 5.67 2.41 16.93
CA VAL A 64 6.12 2.12 15.55
C VAL A 64 7.59 2.48 15.34
N LEU A 65 8.06 3.61 15.88
CA LEU A 65 9.46 4.00 15.79
C LEU A 65 10.37 3.00 16.53
N GLU A 66 9.96 2.50 17.69
CA GLU A 66 10.67 1.47 18.45
C GLU A 66 10.74 0.14 17.69
N ILE A 67 9.63 -0.31 17.10
CA ILE A 67 9.58 -1.49 16.23
C ILE A 67 10.53 -1.30 15.04
N CYS A 68 10.50 -0.14 14.38
CA CYS A 68 11.40 0.15 13.26
C CYS A 68 12.88 0.16 13.68
N ALA A 69 13.20 0.72 14.85
CA ALA A 69 14.56 0.82 15.36
C ALA A 69 15.15 -0.54 15.77
N SER A 70 14.32 -1.45 16.28
CA SER A 70 14.72 -2.80 16.70
C SER A 70 14.93 -3.78 15.55
N ARG A 71 14.54 -3.43 14.31
CA ARG A 71 14.80 -4.27 13.14
C ARG A 71 16.30 -4.35 12.84
N THR A 72 16.89 -5.48 13.21
CA THR A 72 18.26 -5.87 12.85
C THR A 72 18.40 -6.25 11.37
N ASP A 73 17.32 -6.72 10.76
CA ASP A 73 17.30 -7.17 9.36
C ASP A 73 17.06 -5.97 8.43
N ARG A 74 18.13 -5.23 8.10
CA ARG A 74 18.14 -4.28 6.97
C ARG A 74 18.17 -5.05 5.65
N ARG A 75 17.19 -5.92 5.45
CA ARG A 75 17.11 -6.89 4.35
C ARG A 75 17.43 -6.17 3.02
N PRO A 76 18.63 -6.35 2.45
CA PRO A 76 18.97 -5.74 1.17
C PRO A 76 18.43 -6.69 0.12
N LEU A 77 17.17 -6.50 -0.25
CA LEU A 77 16.48 -7.51 -1.04
C LEU A 77 16.39 -7.09 -2.49
N ASN A 78 17.03 -7.89 -3.31
CA ASN A 78 16.70 -8.02 -4.72
C ASN A 78 15.17 -7.99 -4.91
N ALA A 79 14.65 -7.02 -5.69
CA ALA A 79 13.22 -6.85 -5.93
C ALA A 79 12.55 -8.12 -6.49
N ARG A 80 13.29 -8.95 -7.24
CA ARG A 80 12.80 -10.24 -7.74
C ARG A 80 12.56 -11.23 -6.61
N ARG A 81 13.44 -11.25 -5.62
CA ARG A 81 13.31 -12.11 -4.42
C ARG A 81 12.13 -11.64 -3.57
N LEU A 82 11.99 -10.33 -3.34
CA LEU A 82 10.83 -9.75 -2.65
C LEU A 82 9.50 -10.13 -3.29
N LEU A 83 9.42 -10.05 -4.61
CA LEU A 83 8.20 -10.44 -5.32
C LEU A 83 7.92 -11.94 -5.16
N LEU A 84 8.92 -12.80 -5.29
CA LEU A 84 8.75 -14.24 -5.09
C LEU A 84 8.31 -14.57 -3.66
N ASP A 85 8.99 -13.99 -2.67
CA ASP A 85 8.67 -14.15 -1.25
C ASP A 85 7.23 -13.69 -0.98
N SER A 86 6.83 -12.53 -1.52
CA SER A 86 5.46 -12.02 -1.35
C SER A 86 4.39 -12.95 -1.94
N VAL A 87 4.65 -13.55 -3.11
CA VAL A 87 3.73 -14.50 -3.74
C VAL A 87 3.57 -15.74 -2.85
N ASN A 88 4.67 -16.27 -2.33
CA ASN A 88 4.66 -17.44 -1.44
C ASN A 88 4.03 -17.17 -0.06
N LEU A 89 4.04 -15.90 0.37
CA LEU A 89 3.44 -15.46 1.63
C LEU A 89 1.94 -15.18 1.50
N ILE A 90 1.51 -14.57 0.39
CA ILE A 90 0.13 -14.11 0.20
C ILE A 90 -0.76 -15.24 -0.31
N PHE A 91 -0.27 -16.14 -1.16
CA PHE A 91 -1.11 -17.15 -1.81
C PHE A 91 -0.87 -18.54 -1.20
N ARG A 92 -1.93 -19.34 -1.07
CA ARG A 92 -1.84 -20.70 -0.49
C ARG A 92 -1.04 -21.66 -1.38
N ASN A 93 -1.26 -21.60 -2.69
CA ASN A 93 -0.54 -22.33 -3.72
C ASN A 93 -0.15 -21.36 -4.85
N SER A 94 0.81 -21.74 -5.72
CA SER A 94 1.15 -20.97 -6.92
C SER A 94 -0.02 -20.82 -7.90
N ASP A 95 -1.03 -21.68 -7.75
CA ASP A 95 -2.17 -21.85 -8.66
C ASP A 95 -3.50 -21.30 -8.07
N ASP A 96 -3.41 -20.40 -7.08
CA ASP A 96 -4.49 -19.45 -6.71
C ASP A 96 -5.69 -19.95 -5.89
N GLU A 97 -5.50 -20.88 -4.95
CA GLU A 97 -6.54 -21.27 -3.99
C GLU A 97 -6.91 -20.18 -2.94
N GLY A 98 -6.67 -18.91 -3.25
CA GLY A 98 -6.96 -17.78 -2.39
C GLY A 98 -5.77 -17.33 -1.52
N ILE A 99 -6.08 -16.48 -0.55
CA ILE A 99 -5.07 -15.85 0.32
C ILE A 99 -4.70 -16.78 1.49
N ASN A 100 -3.40 -16.90 1.75
CA ASN A 100 -2.85 -17.46 2.99
C ASN A 100 -2.92 -16.39 4.09
N ILE A 101 -4.05 -16.33 4.80
CA ILE A 101 -4.36 -15.27 5.77
C ILE A 101 -3.34 -15.19 6.91
N GLU A 102 -2.75 -16.32 7.30
CA GLU A 102 -1.75 -16.38 8.38
C GLU A 102 -0.49 -15.60 8.03
N ARG A 103 -0.08 -15.62 6.75
CA ARG A 103 1.20 -15.05 6.29
C ARG A 103 1.04 -13.84 5.38
N ALA A 104 -0.18 -13.55 4.92
CA ALA A 104 -0.42 -12.51 3.92
C ALA A 104 0.05 -11.13 4.38
N MET A 105 -0.04 -10.80 5.67
CA MET A 105 0.44 -9.53 6.22
C MET A 105 1.96 -9.34 6.07
N GLU A 106 2.75 -10.42 6.19
CA GLU A 106 4.19 -10.40 5.89
C GLU A 106 4.44 -10.22 4.39
N GLY A 107 3.61 -10.85 3.55
CA GLY A 107 3.69 -10.69 2.11
C GLY A 107 3.36 -9.27 1.65
N LEU A 108 2.37 -8.61 2.26
CA LEU A 108 2.07 -7.19 2.02
C LEU A 108 3.27 -6.30 2.37
N ALA A 109 3.95 -6.58 3.47
CA ALA A 109 5.18 -5.91 3.85
C ALA A 109 6.31 -6.06 2.81
N CYS A 110 6.46 -7.25 2.23
CA CYS A 110 7.40 -7.47 1.13
C CYS A 110 7.04 -6.62 -0.11
N LEU A 111 5.75 -6.50 -0.43
CA LEU A 111 5.27 -5.67 -1.53
C LEU A 111 5.49 -4.17 -1.26
N ASP A 112 5.28 -3.70 -0.02
CA ASP A 112 5.53 -2.31 0.39
C ASP A 112 7.03 -1.95 0.30
N ALA A 113 7.90 -2.86 0.74
CA ALA A 113 9.36 -2.71 0.62
C ALA A 113 9.80 -2.66 -0.86
N MET A 114 9.24 -3.54 -1.69
CA MET A 114 9.50 -3.58 -3.13
C MET A 114 9.08 -2.27 -3.83
N GLU A 115 7.94 -1.70 -3.45
CA GLU A 115 7.45 -0.44 -4.01
C GLU A 115 8.27 0.76 -3.54
N THR A 116 8.68 0.77 -2.26
CA THR A 116 9.62 1.76 -1.74
C THR A 116 10.91 1.78 -2.56
N GLN A 117 11.47 0.60 -2.86
CA GLN A 117 12.65 0.49 -3.71
C GLN A 117 12.38 0.98 -5.15
N ARG A 118 11.22 0.66 -5.72
CA ARG A 118 10.84 1.15 -7.06
C ARG A 118 10.76 2.68 -7.08
N GLY A 119 10.15 3.29 -6.06
CA GLY A 119 10.03 4.74 -5.90
C GLY A 119 11.39 5.42 -5.86
N ARG A 120 12.33 4.88 -5.06
CA ARG A 120 13.72 5.38 -4.99
C ARG A 120 14.45 5.30 -6.32
N LEU A 121 14.30 4.17 -7.04
CA LEU A 121 14.90 4.01 -8.37
C LEU A 121 14.33 5.04 -9.35
N VAL A 122 13.02 5.26 -9.36
CA VAL A 122 12.40 6.28 -10.22
C VAL A 122 12.90 7.68 -9.87
N ALA A 123 13.00 8.03 -8.58
CA ALA A 123 13.52 9.33 -8.15
C ALA A 123 14.97 9.53 -8.63
N ALA A 124 15.84 8.53 -8.43
CA ALA A 124 17.23 8.58 -8.90
C ALA A 124 17.32 8.67 -10.43
N THR A 125 16.48 7.93 -11.18
CA THR A 125 16.42 8.03 -12.64
C THR A 125 15.97 9.43 -13.09
N GLN A 126 14.97 10.01 -12.42
CA GLN A 126 14.51 11.37 -12.73
C GLN A 126 15.58 12.43 -12.45
N GLU A 127 16.35 12.29 -11.37
CA GLU A 127 17.50 13.15 -11.08
C GLU A 127 18.61 13.00 -12.12
N ALA A 128 18.96 11.77 -12.49
CA ALA A 128 19.95 11.51 -13.53
C ALA A 128 19.52 12.07 -14.89
N LEU A 129 18.25 11.92 -15.25
CA LEU A 129 17.69 12.49 -16.48
C LEU A 129 17.82 14.01 -16.48
N LYS A 130 17.47 14.71 -15.38
CA LYS A 130 17.65 16.18 -15.29
C LYS A 130 19.09 16.63 -15.52
N ALA A 131 20.08 15.82 -15.10
CA ALA A 131 21.49 16.14 -15.27
C ALA A 131 22.02 15.93 -16.71
N CYS A 132 21.27 15.23 -17.57
CA CYS A 132 21.73 14.82 -18.90
C CYS A 132 21.01 15.50 -20.09
N GLU A 133 20.20 16.54 -19.85
CA GLU A 133 19.36 17.20 -20.88
C GLU A 133 18.57 16.19 -21.73
N PRO A 134 17.60 15.48 -21.12
CA PRO A 134 16.92 14.38 -21.77
C PRO A 134 15.97 14.92 -22.84
N THR A 135 15.78 14.17 -23.92
CA THR A 135 14.69 14.45 -24.86
C THR A 135 13.34 14.28 -24.17
N ASP A 136 12.37 15.15 -24.45
CA ASP A 136 11.03 15.16 -23.84
C ASP A 136 10.34 13.79 -23.87
N ALA A 137 10.58 13.00 -24.92
CA ALA A 137 10.06 11.63 -25.07
C ALA A 137 10.51 10.67 -23.95
N HIS A 138 11.75 10.80 -23.45
CA HIS A 138 12.28 9.94 -22.40
C HIS A 138 11.69 10.26 -21.02
N ALA A 139 11.59 11.56 -20.72
CA ALA A 139 10.96 12.03 -19.49
C ALA A 139 9.48 11.59 -19.43
N PHE A 140 8.76 11.72 -20.55
CA PHE A 140 7.39 11.25 -20.68
C PHE A 140 7.25 9.75 -20.44
N LEU A 141 8.08 8.92 -21.10
CA LEU A 141 8.02 7.46 -20.96
C LEU A 141 8.27 6.99 -19.52
N VAL A 142 9.27 7.54 -18.83
CA VAL A 142 9.55 7.20 -17.42
C VAL A 142 8.37 7.57 -16.53
N GLN A 143 7.77 8.74 -16.75
CA GLN A 143 6.61 9.18 -15.98
C GLN A 143 5.37 8.32 -16.23
N GLU A 144 5.11 7.90 -17.47
CA GLU A 144 4.00 7.02 -17.81
C GLU A 144 4.17 5.64 -17.17
N LEU A 145 5.35 5.05 -17.31
CA LEU A 145 5.69 3.76 -16.70
C LEU A 145 5.57 3.82 -15.18
N HIS A 146 6.06 4.89 -14.56
CA HIS A 146 5.92 5.12 -13.13
C HIS A 146 4.43 5.19 -12.72
N THR A 147 3.64 5.98 -13.43
CA THR A 147 2.22 6.20 -13.12
C THR A 147 1.42 4.91 -13.28
N SER A 148 1.65 4.15 -14.35
CA SER A 148 1.01 2.84 -14.58
C SER A 148 1.36 1.84 -13.47
N ALA A 149 2.65 1.72 -13.12
CA ALA A 149 3.10 0.80 -12.07
C ALA A 149 2.53 1.19 -10.70
N ALA A 150 2.59 2.48 -10.33
CA ALA A 150 2.05 2.98 -9.07
C ALA A 150 0.54 2.70 -8.98
N ARG A 151 -0.22 2.94 -10.06
CA ARG A 151 -1.66 2.63 -10.10
C ARG A 151 -1.94 1.15 -9.87
N ARG A 152 -1.21 0.24 -10.52
CA ARG A 152 -1.39 -1.20 -10.32
C ARG A 152 -1.01 -1.63 -8.91
N TYR A 153 0.08 -1.08 -8.37
CA TYR A 153 0.47 -1.28 -6.99
C TYR A 153 -0.66 -0.96 -6.02
N ARG A 154 -1.26 0.23 -6.16
CA ARG A 154 -2.41 0.63 -5.35
C ARG A 154 -3.58 -0.36 -5.48
N GLN A 155 -3.91 -0.76 -6.70
CA GLN A 155 -5.01 -1.69 -6.96
C GLN A 155 -4.84 -3.03 -6.25
N PHE A 156 -3.70 -3.72 -6.42
CA PHE A 156 -3.52 -5.02 -5.79
C PHE A 156 -3.36 -4.91 -4.28
N GLN A 157 -2.68 -3.87 -3.78
CA GLN A 157 -2.50 -3.65 -2.34
C GLN A 157 -3.84 -3.44 -1.64
N MET A 158 -4.68 -2.55 -2.16
CA MET A 158 -6.03 -2.34 -1.60
C MET A 158 -6.84 -3.62 -1.64
N GLY A 159 -6.82 -4.33 -2.77
CA GLY A 159 -7.61 -5.54 -2.93
C GLY A 159 -7.17 -6.68 -2.01
N PHE A 160 -5.87 -6.91 -1.82
CA PHE A 160 -5.40 -7.92 -0.87
C PHE A 160 -5.68 -7.52 0.58
N ARG A 161 -5.49 -6.24 0.95
CA ARG A 161 -5.83 -5.74 2.30
C ARG A 161 -7.32 -5.94 2.60
N ALA A 162 -8.20 -5.58 1.67
CA ALA A 162 -9.64 -5.79 1.84
C ALA A 162 -10.03 -7.28 1.83
N THR A 163 -9.36 -8.11 1.03
CA THR A 163 -9.60 -9.56 1.01
C THR A 163 -9.18 -10.24 2.32
N ILE A 164 -8.10 -9.79 2.95
CA ILE A 164 -7.71 -10.26 4.29
C ILE A 164 -8.77 -9.83 5.31
N MET A 165 -9.19 -8.57 5.29
CA MET A 165 -10.20 -8.05 6.20
C MET A 165 -11.54 -8.78 6.07
N ILE A 166 -12.03 -8.97 4.84
CA ILE A 166 -13.32 -9.64 4.61
C ILE A 166 -13.26 -11.11 5.01
N ASN A 167 -12.12 -11.79 4.82
CA ASN A 167 -11.98 -13.18 5.24
C ASN A 167 -12.20 -13.30 6.75
N ASP A 168 -11.58 -12.41 7.54
CA ASP A 168 -11.73 -12.36 9.00
C ASP A 168 -13.15 -12.01 9.44
N LEU A 169 -13.82 -11.08 8.73
CA LEU A 169 -15.20 -10.68 9.03
C LEU A 169 -16.24 -11.76 8.72
N LEU A 170 -15.98 -12.61 7.72
CA LEU A 170 -16.90 -13.64 7.25
C LEU A 170 -16.64 -15.03 7.86
N GLN A 171 -15.79 -15.10 8.89
CA GLN A 171 -15.45 -16.37 9.54
C GLN A 171 -16.65 -17.08 10.16
N ASP A 172 -16.61 -18.40 10.11
CA ASP A 172 -17.58 -19.28 10.75
C ASP A 172 -17.66 -19.06 12.26
N ARG A 173 -18.85 -19.24 12.83
CA ARG A 173 -19.14 -18.96 14.25
C ARG A 173 -18.16 -19.59 15.24
N ARG A 174 -17.55 -20.72 14.88
CA ARG A 174 -16.60 -21.47 15.73
C ARG A 174 -15.22 -20.82 15.83
N VAL A 175 -14.84 -20.02 14.85
CA VAL A 175 -13.50 -19.41 14.72
C VAL A 175 -13.54 -17.89 14.69
N ARG A 176 -14.71 -17.27 14.86
CA ARG A 176 -14.88 -15.82 14.83
C ARG A 176 -13.99 -15.12 15.84
N LYS A 177 -13.22 -14.16 15.32
CA LYS A 177 -12.47 -13.21 16.13
C LYS A 177 -13.42 -12.21 16.81
N PRO A 178 -13.17 -11.82 18.08
CA PRO A 178 -13.91 -10.74 18.71
C PRO A 178 -13.63 -9.39 18.01
N ALA A 179 -14.53 -8.44 18.18
CA ALA A 179 -14.47 -7.14 17.51
C ALA A 179 -13.17 -6.36 17.78
N SER A 180 -12.58 -6.50 18.98
CA SER A 180 -11.29 -5.89 19.33
C SER A 180 -10.14 -6.39 18.44
N LEU A 181 -10.04 -7.72 18.22
CA LEU A 181 -9.06 -8.30 17.30
C LEU A 181 -9.30 -7.85 15.85
N LEU A 182 -10.57 -7.77 15.43
CA LEU A 182 -10.93 -7.27 14.09
C LEU A 182 -10.57 -5.79 13.91
N MET A 183 -10.67 -4.97 14.96
CA MET A 183 -10.20 -3.59 14.92
C MET A 183 -8.68 -3.45 14.93
N ALA A 184 -7.95 -4.34 15.62
CA ALA A 184 -6.49 -4.40 15.51
C ALA A 184 -6.07 -4.68 14.06
N ARG A 185 -6.70 -5.69 13.43
CA ARG A 185 -6.53 -6.03 12.01
C ARG A 185 -6.85 -4.85 11.10
N LEU A 186 -7.96 -4.15 11.33
CA LEU A 186 -8.34 -2.96 10.57
C LEU A 186 -7.29 -1.85 10.70
N ASN A 187 -6.80 -1.58 11.91
CA ASN A 187 -5.79 -0.54 12.15
C ASN A 187 -4.44 -0.87 11.52
N ALA A 188 -4.11 -2.16 11.38
CA ALA A 188 -2.92 -2.61 10.67
C ALA A 188 -3.05 -2.53 9.15
N LEU A 189 -4.20 -2.92 8.61
CA LEU A 189 -4.48 -2.93 7.17
C LEU A 189 -4.79 -1.54 6.62
N PHE A 190 -5.44 -0.69 7.41
CA PHE A 190 -5.90 0.64 7.04
C PHE A 190 -5.62 1.65 8.18
N PRO A 191 -4.34 1.89 8.50
CA PRO A 191 -3.94 2.80 9.58
C PRO A 191 -4.41 4.25 9.37
N THR A 192 -4.80 4.90 10.46
CA THR A 192 -5.26 6.31 10.51
C THR A 192 -4.13 7.32 10.36
N ALA A 193 -2.91 6.93 10.72
CA ALA A 193 -1.72 7.75 10.57
C ALA A 193 -0.84 7.18 9.46
N ALA A 194 -0.20 8.06 8.68
CA ALA A 194 0.92 7.67 7.85
C ALA A 194 2.15 7.52 8.76
N PHE A 195 2.88 6.42 8.61
CA PHE A 195 4.08 6.11 9.40
C PHE A 195 5.39 6.36 8.62
N SER A 196 5.30 7.06 7.49
CA SER A 196 6.45 7.43 6.67
C SER A 196 7.08 8.71 7.22
N GLU A 197 8.09 8.56 8.08
CA GLU A 197 8.88 9.68 8.62
C GLU A 197 10.34 9.61 8.13
N GLY A 198 10.87 10.74 7.66
CA GLY A 198 12.26 10.89 7.19
C GLY A 198 12.38 11.51 5.79
N PRO A 199 13.57 12.04 5.42
CA PRO A 199 13.78 12.71 4.13
C PRO A 199 13.63 11.77 2.92
N ASP A 200 13.86 10.47 3.10
CA ASP A 200 13.72 9.43 2.07
C ASP A 200 12.42 8.61 2.21
N ALA A 201 11.47 9.10 3.01
CA ALA A 201 10.24 8.39 3.31
C ALA A 201 9.24 8.56 2.16
N MET A 202 9.07 7.49 1.38
CA MET A 202 8.04 7.43 0.34
C MET A 202 6.71 7.00 0.97
N ASP A 203 5.63 7.72 0.65
CA ASP A 203 4.29 7.27 1.00
C ASP A 203 3.86 6.15 0.05
N THR A 204 3.75 4.93 0.60
CA THR A 204 3.31 3.74 -0.12
C THR A 204 1.86 3.39 0.20
N ASN A 205 1.11 4.28 0.87
CA ASN A 205 -0.30 4.03 1.15
C ASN A 205 -1.09 3.89 -0.16
N PRO A 206 -1.90 2.81 -0.30
CA PRO A 206 -2.52 2.51 -1.58
C PRO A 206 -3.86 3.24 -1.80
N TYR A 207 -4.34 3.99 -0.81
CA TYR A 207 -5.65 4.65 -0.76
C TYR A 207 -5.53 6.14 -0.40
N SER A 208 -6.56 6.92 -0.75
CA SER A 208 -6.70 8.30 -0.25
C SER A 208 -7.22 8.32 1.20
N VAL A 209 -7.08 9.47 1.88
CA VAL A 209 -7.62 9.68 3.23
C VAL A 209 -9.14 9.44 3.27
N GLY A 210 -9.88 9.99 2.31
CA GLY A 210 -11.34 9.81 2.25
C GLY A 210 -11.76 8.35 2.01
N LEU A 211 -11.03 7.63 1.15
CA LEU A 211 -11.31 6.20 0.91
C LEU A 211 -11.01 5.38 2.17
N ARG A 212 -9.88 5.64 2.83
CA ARG A 212 -9.53 5.01 4.10
C ARG A 212 -10.62 5.21 5.14
N ASP A 213 -11.08 6.45 5.34
CA ASP A 213 -12.10 6.76 6.34
C ASP A 213 -13.43 6.06 6.03
N SER A 214 -13.77 5.92 4.75
CA SER A 214 -14.96 5.18 4.28
C SER A 214 -14.87 3.68 4.57
N ILE A 215 -13.69 3.08 4.36
CA ILE A 215 -13.41 1.68 4.68
C ILE A 215 -13.50 1.46 6.19
N ARG A 216 -12.80 2.29 6.96
CA ARG A 216 -12.77 2.18 8.42
C ARG A 216 -14.16 2.33 9.03
N PHE A 217 -14.92 3.31 8.56
CA PHE A 217 -16.32 3.48 8.95
C PHE A 217 -17.15 2.25 8.61
N SER A 218 -17.08 1.74 7.38
CA SER A 218 -17.87 0.58 6.94
C SER A 218 -17.61 -0.66 7.80
N VAL A 219 -16.34 -0.94 8.11
CA VAL A 219 -15.95 -2.06 8.98
C VAL A 219 -16.39 -1.82 10.41
N TYR A 220 -16.13 -0.65 10.98
CA TYR A 220 -16.49 -0.38 12.38
C TYR A 220 -18.02 -0.37 12.58
N GLU A 221 -18.78 0.22 11.66
CA GLU A 221 -20.25 0.19 11.66
C GLU A 221 -20.77 -1.25 11.62
N HIS A 222 -20.19 -2.09 10.76
CA HIS A 222 -20.52 -3.50 10.71
C HIS A 222 -20.27 -4.15 12.08
N LEU A 223 -19.07 -3.99 12.66
CA LEU A 223 -18.71 -4.60 13.95
C LEU A 223 -19.61 -4.14 15.11
N MET A 224 -20.08 -2.89 15.09
CA MET A 224 -20.94 -2.33 16.13
C MET A 224 -22.44 -2.60 15.92
N SER A 225 -22.81 -3.29 14.84
CA SER A 225 -24.21 -3.65 14.58
C SER A 225 -24.72 -4.74 15.54
N ASP A 226 -26.04 -4.92 15.63
CA ASP A 226 -26.62 -5.87 16.59
C ASP A 226 -26.32 -7.35 16.23
N ASP A 227 -26.22 -7.66 14.93
CA ASP A 227 -25.86 -8.99 14.42
C ASP A 227 -24.88 -8.89 13.23
N PRO A 228 -23.60 -8.58 13.51
CA PRO A 228 -22.58 -8.36 12.48
C PRO A 228 -22.36 -9.60 11.62
N PHE A 229 -22.63 -10.78 12.16
CA PHE A 229 -22.30 -12.03 11.48
C PHE A 229 -23.51 -12.75 10.87
N SER A 230 -24.65 -12.06 10.75
CA SER A 230 -25.77 -12.54 9.94
C SER A 230 -25.37 -12.62 8.47
N ALA A 231 -26.06 -13.47 7.70
CA ALA A 231 -25.85 -13.54 6.25
C ALA A 231 -26.11 -12.18 5.57
N LYS A 232 -27.12 -11.44 6.03
CA LYS A 232 -27.43 -10.09 5.55
C LYS A 232 -26.33 -9.08 5.87
N ALA A 233 -25.79 -9.08 7.09
CA ALA A 233 -24.70 -8.19 7.46
C ALA A 233 -23.40 -8.52 6.73
N SER A 234 -23.15 -9.82 6.51
CA SER A 234 -22.03 -10.36 5.72
C SER A 234 -22.06 -9.88 4.26
N GLU A 235 -23.23 -10.00 3.62
CA GLU A 235 -23.43 -9.48 2.27
C GLU A 235 -23.27 -7.95 2.23
N ALA A 236 -23.88 -7.24 3.19
CA ALA A 236 -23.82 -5.79 3.25
C ALA A 236 -22.38 -5.27 3.37
N ILE A 237 -21.53 -5.87 4.21
CA ILE A 237 -20.13 -5.43 4.33
C ILE A 237 -19.31 -5.77 3.09
N HIS A 238 -19.59 -6.91 2.45
CA HIS A 238 -18.98 -7.27 1.18
C HIS A 238 -19.32 -6.23 0.08
N VAL A 239 -20.59 -5.83 -0.02
CA VAL A 239 -21.04 -4.76 -0.92
C VAL A 239 -20.36 -3.42 -0.61
N LYS A 240 -20.32 -3.03 0.67
CA LYS A 240 -19.69 -1.75 1.08
C LYS A 240 -18.22 -1.68 0.70
N LEU A 241 -17.45 -2.75 0.95
CA LEU A 241 -16.02 -2.75 0.66
C LEU A 241 -15.71 -2.84 -0.83
N PHE A 242 -16.33 -3.76 -1.57
CA PHE A 242 -15.93 -4.01 -2.97
C PHE A 242 -16.72 -3.22 -4.01
N MET A 243 -17.89 -2.68 -3.66
CA MET A 243 -18.68 -1.86 -4.59
C MET A 243 -18.70 -0.39 -4.19
N TRP A 244 -19.03 -0.06 -2.94
CA TRP A 244 -19.16 1.35 -2.55
C TRP A 244 -17.80 2.03 -2.36
N CYS A 245 -16.84 1.33 -1.78
CA CYS A 245 -15.46 1.81 -1.67
C CYS A 245 -14.63 1.56 -2.95
N ASP A 246 -15.23 0.96 -3.99
CA ASP A 246 -14.59 0.61 -5.27
C ASP A 246 -13.24 -0.13 -5.12
N ILE A 247 -13.14 -1.00 -4.10
CA ILE A 247 -11.93 -1.78 -3.88
C ILE A 247 -11.92 -2.97 -4.86
N PRO A 248 -10.79 -3.24 -5.55
CA PRO A 248 -10.66 -4.45 -6.35
C PRO A 248 -10.89 -5.71 -5.51
N ASN A 249 -11.79 -6.58 -5.95
CA ASN A 249 -11.90 -7.92 -5.36
C ASN A 249 -10.62 -8.73 -5.60
N TYR A 250 -10.52 -9.89 -4.94
CA TYR A 250 -9.35 -10.78 -5.04
C TYR A 250 -8.88 -11.02 -6.48
N THR A 251 -9.79 -11.39 -7.38
CA THR A 251 -9.47 -11.69 -8.79
C THR A 251 -8.86 -10.49 -9.50
N LYS A 252 -9.49 -9.31 -9.39
CA LYS A 252 -8.98 -8.07 -9.99
C LYS A 252 -7.64 -7.65 -9.37
N ALA A 253 -7.50 -7.78 -8.05
CA ALA A 253 -6.26 -7.47 -7.34
C ALA A 253 -5.11 -8.37 -7.83
N ARG A 254 -5.39 -9.66 -8.00
CA ARG A 254 -4.42 -10.62 -8.52
C ARG A 254 -4.00 -10.30 -9.96
N GLU A 255 -4.95 -10.01 -10.84
CA GLU A 255 -4.63 -9.59 -12.20
C GLU A 255 -3.76 -8.32 -12.22
N ALA A 256 -4.04 -7.36 -11.34
CA ALA A 256 -3.24 -6.15 -11.20
C ALA A 256 -1.80 -6.47 -10.76
N LEU A 257 -1.58 -7.41 -9.84
CA LEU A 257 -0.25 -7.88 -9.44
C LEU A 257 0.51 -8.52 -10.61
N LEU A 258 -0.13 -9.41 -11.38
CA LEU A 258 0.49 -10.06 -12.53
C LEU A 258 0.91 -9.04 -13.60
N ARG A 259 0.06 -8.03 -13.85
CA ARG A 259 0.39 -6.95 -14.78
C ARG A 259 1.49 -6.03 -14.23
N TYR A 260 1.51 -5.76 -12.91
CA TYR A 260 2.58 -5.01 -12.26
C TYR A 260 3.94 -5.70 -12.42
N LYS A 261 3.99 -7.03 -12.22
CA LYS A 261 5.19 -7.84 -12.46
C LYS A 261 5.71 -7.65 -13.89
N ARG A 262 4.83 -7.67 -14.89
CA ARG A 262 5.17 -7.47 -16.30
C ARG A 262 5.71 -6.06 -16.57
N ASP A 263 5.06 -5.03 -16.02
CA ASP A 263 5.46 -3.64 -16.21
C ASP A 263 6.83 -3.36 -15.58
N ARG A 264 7.16 -3.98 -14.43
CA ARG A 264 8.51 -3.89 -13.86
C ARG A 264 9.58 -4.58 -14.71
N CYS A 265 9.28 -5.74 -15.31
CA CYS A 265 10.20 -6.36 -16.26
C CYS A 265 10.49 -5.44 -17.46
N ARG A 266 9.45 -4.77 -17.99
CA ARG A 266 9.62 -3.79 -19.08
C ARG A 266 10.45 -2.58 -18.67
N GLN A 267 10.21 -2.02 -17.48
CA GLN A 267 11.01 -0.92 -16.93
C GLN A 267 12.49 -1.32 -16.80
N SER A 268 12.77 -2.51 -16.26
CA SER A 268 14.14 -3.02 -16.15
C SER A 268 14.82 -3.20 -17.50
N GLN A 269 14.08 -3.69 -18.51
CA GLN A 269 14.61 -3.87 -19.87
C GLN A 269 14.91 -2.52 -20.53
N ALA A 270 13.99 -1.55 -20.44
CA ALA A 270 14.19 -0.21 -20.99
C ALA A 270 15.40 0.50 -20.38
N SER A 271 15.63 0.34 -19.07
CA SER A 271 16.83 0.88 -18.41
C SER A 271 18.13 0.18 -18.85
N LEU A 272 18.09 -1.12 -19.12
CA LEU A 272 19.23 -1.89 -19.65
C LEU A 272 19.59 -1.50 -21.09
N ASP A 273 18.59 -1.40 -21.96
CA ASP A 273 18.79 -1.03 -23.37
C ASP A 273 19.38 0.40 -23.48
N GLN A 274 19.00 1.30 -22.57
CA GLN A 274 19.56 2.65 -22.46
C GLN A 274 21.01 2.67 -21.92
N ALA A 275 21.37 1.77 -21.01
CA ALA A 275 22.74 1.66 -20.50
C ALA A 275 23.71 1.06 -21.54
N ILE A 276 23.21 0.22 -22.44
CA ILE A 276 24.01 -0.48 -23.47
C ILE A 276 24.16 0.36 -24.75
N HIS A 277 23.23 1.29 -25.02
CA HIS A 277 23.33 2.23 -26.14
C HIS A 277 23.46 3.68 -25.66
N PRO A 278 24.66 4.14 -25.24
CA PRO A 278 24.91 5.57 -25.22
C PRO A 278 24.79 6.06 -26.68
N VAL A 279 23.94 7.05 -26.90
CA VAL A 279 23.85 7.79 -28.17
C VAL A 279 25.27 8.02 -28.70
N PRO A 280 25.59 7.65 -29.96
CA PRO A 280 26.92 7.95 -30.49
C PRO A 280 27.09 9.45 -30.42
N ARG A 281 27.96 9.92 -29.53
CA ARG A 281 28.45 11.30 -29.55
C ARG A 281 28.97 11.51 -30.97
N GLY A 282 28.33 12.42 -31.70
CA GLY A 282 28.79 12.84 -33.00
C GLY A 282 30.28 13.08 -32.93
N ILE A 283 31.02 12.35 -33.77
CA ILE A 283 32.44 12.55 -33.99
C ILE A 283 32.57 14.00 -34.49
N ILE A 284 33.00 14.90 -33.62
CA ILE A 284 33.55 16.17 -34.06
C ILE A 284 34.92 15.79 -34.62
N ASP A 285 34.98 15.75 -35.94
CA ASP A 285 36.19 15.52 -36.71
C ASP A 285 37.14 16.72 -36.53
N PRO A 286 38.27 16.61 -35.83
CA PRO A 286 39.17 17.73 -35.58
C PRO A 286 40.24 17.77 -36.68
N THR A 287 39.84 17.75 -37.94
CA THR A 287 40.73 18.05 -39.07
C THR A 287 40.00 18.89 -40.11
N ASN A 288 39.70 20.13 -39.74
CA ASN A 288 39.51 21.17 -40.75
C ASN A 288 40.17 22.47 -40.29
N THR A 289 41.50 22.44 -40.24
CA THR A 289 42.34 23.64 -40.17
C THR A 289 43.10 23.78 -41.48
N GLY A 290 42.77 24.83 -42.23
CA GLY A 290 43.74 25.52 -43.07
C GLY A 290 43.58 25.36 -44.58
N SER A 291 42.96 26.36 -45.21
CA SER A 291 43.53 27.00 -46.40
C SER A 291 42.86 28.35 -46.65
N MET A 292 43.49 29.41 -46.16
CA MET A 292 43.34 30.76 -46.74
C MET A 292 43.85 30.73 -48.19
N GLY A 293 43.10 31.33 -49.11
CA GLY A 293 43.51 31.48 -50.50
C GLY A 293 42.70 32.54 -51.25
N THR A 294 43.09 33.81 -51.05
CA THR A 294 43.16 34.87 -52.07
C THR A 294 41.86 35.35 -52.74
N ILE A 295 41.38 36.53 -52.32
CA ILE A 295 40.55 37.43 -53.13
C ILE A 295 41.50 38.33 -53.91
N THR A 296 41.42 38.31 -55.25
CA THR A 296 42.03 39.33 -56.12
C THR A 296 40.90 40.04 -56.85
N LEU A 297 40.81 41.35 -56.65
CA LEU A 297 39.93 42.25 -57.39
C LEU A 297 40.50 42.50 -58.80
N GLY A 298 39.64 42.38 -59.80
CA GLY A 298 39.80 42.87 -61.16
C GLY A 298 38.44 43.37 -61.64
#